data_AF-A0A377XNQ2-F1
#
_entry.id   AF-A0A377XNQ2-F1
#
_cell.length_a   1.000
_cell.length_b   1.000
_cell.length_c   1.000
_cell.angle_alpha   90.00
_cell.angle_beta   90.00
_cell.angle_gamma   90.00
#
_symmetry.space_group_name_H-M   'P 1'
#
loop_
_entity.id
_entity.type
_entity.pdbx_description
1 polymer ?
#
loop_
_entity_poly.entity_id
_entity_poly.type
_entity_poly.pdbx_seq_one_letter_code
_entity_poly.pdbx_strand_id
1 'polypeptide(L)' 'MHELICTSATGVAASYFVVGEIYTADEKWRITTPNPDESLALWTVENYRIYSIAGDSESAVIATFTEE' A
#
# COMPACT_ATOMS: atom_id res chain seq x y z
N MET A 1 -12.51 9.79 -2.42
CA MET A 1 -11.99 8.42 -2.30
C MET A 1 -11.48 8.00 -3.67
N HIS A 2 -10.41 7.21 -3.72
CA HIS A 2 -9.77 6.73 -4.94
C HIS A 2 -9.75 5.20 -4.94
N GLU A 3 -10.11 4.58 -6.06
CA GLU A 3 -10.01 3.13 -6.24
C GLU A 3 -8.70 2.80 -6.96
N LEU A 4 -7.91 1.93 -6.35
CA LEU A 4 -6.54 1.65 -6.76
C LEU A 4 -6.33 0.14 -6.94
N ILE A 5 -5.90 -0.27 -8.12
CA ILE A 5 -5.54 -1.67 -8.40
C ILE A 5 -4.08 -1.89 -8.01
N CYS A 6 -3.82 -2.85 -7.11
CA CYS A 6 -2.44 -3.21 -6.77
C CYS A 6 -1.77 -3.93 -7.96
N THR A 7 -0.63 -3.41 -8.43
CA THR A 7 0.14 -3.99 -9.54
C THR A 7 1.40 -4.69 -9.09
N SER A 8 1.93 -4.34 -7.93
CA SER A 8 3.03 -5.05 -7.26
C SER A 8 2.97 -4.85 -5.76
N ALA A 9 3.39 -5.88 -5.02
CA ALA A 9 3.55 -5.85 -3.58
C ALA A 9 4.77 -6.71 -3.18
N THR A 10 5.68 -6.17 -2.38
CA THR A 10 6.91 -6.82 -1.94
C THR A 10 7.20 -6.50 -0.47
N GLY A 11 8.15 -7.22 0.14
CA GLY A 11 8.53 -7.00 1.53
C GLY A 11 7.33 -7.10 2.47
N VAL A 12 7.22 -6.14 3.39
CA VAL A 12 6.10 -6.10 4.35
C VAL A 12 4.74 -5.96 3.65
N ALA A 13 4.65 -5.21 2.55
CA ALA A 13 3.40 -4.97 1.83
C ALA A 13 2.81 -6.23 1.18
N ALA A 14 3.62 -7.27 0.91
CA ALA A 14 3.13 -8.52 0.33
C ALA A 14 2.13 -9.27 1.23
N SER A 15 2.13 -8.99 2.55
CA SER A 15 1.15 -9.54 3.49
C SER A 15 -0.16 -8.76 3.57
N TYR A 16 -0.24 -7.59 2.90
CA TYR A 16 -1.37 -6.66 2.99
C TYR A 16 -2.04 -6.39 1.65
N PHE A 17 -1.28 -6.50 0.56
CA PHE A 17 -1.74 -6.18 -0.79
C PHE A 17 -1.61 -7.39 -1.70
N VAL A 18 -2.70 -7.70 -2.41
CA VAL A 18 -2.80 -8.78 -3.39
C VAL A 18 -2.81 -8.14 -4.77
N VAL A 19 -1.92 -8.59 -5.65
CA VAL A 19 -1.83 -8.07 -7.02
C VAL A 19 -3.11 -8.39 -7.78
N GLY A 20 -3.69 -7.36 -8.41
CA GLY A 20 -4.96 -7.42 -9.14
C GLY A 20 -6.18 -7.04 -8.31
N GLU A 21 -6.07 -6.94 -6.98
CA GLU A 21 -7.17 -6.51 -6.12
C GLU A 21 -7.27 -4.98 -6.04
N ILE A 22 -8.49 -4.52 -5.79
CA ILE A 22 -8.84 -3.09 -5.67
C ILE A 22 -8.79 -2.69 -4.20
N TYR A 23 -8.16 -1.55 -3.94
CA TYR A 23 -8.03 -0.94 -2.62
C TYR A 23 -8.57 0.48 -2.66
N THR A 24 -9.38 0.84 -1.66
CA THR A 24 -9.89 2.20 -1.53
C THR A 24 -8.92 3.05 -0.71
N ALA A 25 -8.37 4.09 -1.34
CA ALA A 25 -7.67 5.15 -0.64
C ALA A 25 -8.63 6.29 -0.27
N ASP A 26 -8.49 6.82 0.95
CA ASP A 26 -9.24 7.99 1.37
C ASP A 26 -8.78 9.28 0.66
N GLU A 27 -9.44 10.41 0.93
CA GLU A 27 -9.09 11.71 0.31
C GLU A 27 -7.67 12.20 0.64
N LYS A 28 -7.02 11.58 1.63
CA LYS A 28 -5.63 11.87 2.02
C LYS A 28 -4.66 10.83 1.46
N TRP A 29 -5.09 10.02 0.48
CA TRP A 29 -4.30 8.97 -0.14
C TRP A 29 -3.83 7.89 0.84
N ARG A 30 -4.71 7.49 1.77
CA ARG A 30 -4.39 6.44 2.74
C ARG A 30 -5.25 5.21 2.54
N ILE A 31 -4.61 4.04 2.54
CA ILE A 31 -5.28 2.73 2.52
C ILE A 31 -5.20 2.13 3.91
N THR A 32 -6.31 1.59 4.41
CA THR A 32 -6.36 0.83 5.66
C THR A 32 -6.57 -0.65 5.36
N THR A 33 -5.71 -1.51 5.90
CA THR A 33 -5.77 -2.97 5.70
C THR A 33 -5.82 -3.69 7.04
N PRO A 34 -6.59 -4.79 7.17
CA PRO A 34 -6.62 -5.58 8.40
C PRO A 34 -5.33 -6.37 8.61
N ASN A 35 -4.90 -6.52 9.86
CA ASN A 35 -3.90 -7.50 10.28
C ASN A 35 -4.57 -8.81 10.75
N PRO A 36 -3.81 -9.93 10.78
CA PRO A 36 -4.27 -11.18 11.38
C PRO A 36 -4.62 -11.08 12.87
N ASP A 37 -4.06 -10.11 13.59
CA ASP A 37 -4.29 -9.86 15.02
C ASP A 37 -5.45 -8.88 15.29
N GLU A 38 -6.30 -8.65 14.29
CA GLU A 38 -7.44 -7.71 14.31
C GLU A 38 -7.05 -6.23 14.40
N SER A 39 -5.76 -5.89 14.46
CA SER A 39 -5.34 -4.50 14.34
C SER A 39 -5.44 -3.98 12.90
N LEU A 40 -5.39 -2.66 12.72
CA LEU A 40 -5.42 -2.03 11.41
C LEU A 40 -4.04 -1.47 11.06
N ALA A 41 -3.55 -1.79 9.87
CA ALA A 41 -2.39 -1.15 9.28
C ALA A 41 -2.83 0.01 8.38
N LEU A 42 -2.13 1.13 8.49
CA LEU A 42 -2.38 2.33 7.68
C LEU A 42 -1.21 2.58 6.75
N TRP A 43 -1.51 2.75 5.47
CA TRP A 43 -0.52 2.95 4.42
C TRP A 43 -0.76 4.28 3.72
N THR A 44 0.29 5.06 3.54
CA THR A 44 0.24 6.28 2.72
C THR A 44 0.68 5.95 1.31
N VAL A 45 -0.18 6.27 0.33
CA VAL A 45 0.12 6.16 -1.09
C VAL A 45 0.63 7.51 -1.58
N GLU A 46 1.82 7.52 -2.16
CA GLU A 46 2.42 8.69 -2.78
C GLU A 46 2.81 8.33 -4.22
N ASN A 47 2.37 9.11 -5.21
CA ASN A 47 2.62 8.82 -6.63
C ASN A 47 2.26 7.38 -7.03
N TYR A 48 1.10 6.90 -6.56
CA TYR A 48 0.62 5.52 -6.74
C TYR A 48 1.57 4.44 -6.19
N ARG A 49 2.38 4.78 -5.18
CA ARG A 49 3.35 3.86 -4.58
C ARG A 49 3.32 3.94 -3.07
N ILE A 50 3.63 2.83 -2.42
CA ILE A 50 3.94 2.78 -1.00
C ILE A 50 5.44 2.58 -0.85
N TYR A 51 6.04 3.40 0.00
CA TYR A 51 7.47 3.39 0.28
C TYR A 51 7.73 2.85 1.68
N SER A 52 8.75 2.01 1.82
CA SER A 52 9.30 1.59 3.09
C SER A 52 10.60 2.34 3.36
N ILE A 53 10.75 2.87 4.58
CA ILE A 53 12.02 3.40 5.06
C ILE A 53 12.87 2.20 5.49
N ALA A 54 13.78 1.77 4.63
CA ALA A 54 14.55 0.56 4.85
C ALA A 54 15.81 0.80 5.70
N GLY A 55 15.72 1.51 6.84
CA GLY A 55 16.82 1.69 7.81
C GLY A 55 18.06 2.48 7.33
N ASP A 56 18.45 2.34 6.08
CA ASP A 56 19.36 3.18 5.32
C ASP A 56 18.59 4.34 4.68
N SER A 57 19.32 5.37 4.25
CA SER A 57 18.79 6.66 3.79
C SER A 57 17.96 6.60 2.49
N GLU A 58 17.73 5.40 1.95
CA GLU A 58 17.00 5.18 0.71
C GLU A 58 15.62 4.54 1.00
N SER A 59 14.57 5.20 0.53
CA SER A 59 13.21 4.66 0.59
C SER A 59 13.02 3.64 -0.54
N ALA A 60 12.52 2.45 -0.22
CA ALA A 60 12.25 1.40 -1.20
C ALA A 60 10.76 1.34 -1.54
N VAL A 61 10.41 1.22 -2.83
CA VAL A 61 9.02 0.98 -3.26
C VAL A 61 8.65 -0.45 -2.90
N ILE A 62 7.63 -0.61 -2.06
CA ILE A 62 7.13 -1.92 -1.60
C ILE A 62 5.73 -2.25 -2.12
N ALA A 63 4.98 -1.27 -2.63
CA ALA A 63 3.78 -1.54 -3.42
C ALA A 63 3.59 -0.49 -4.50
N THR A 64 2.99 -0.88 -5.63
CA THR A 64 2.62 0.03 -6.73
C THR A 64 1.16 -0.19 -7.09
N PHE A 65 0.49 0.89 -7.47
CA PHE A 65 -0.92 0.92 -7.83
C PHE A 65 -1.14 1.59 -9.18
N THR A 66 -2.30 1.35 -9.77
CA THR A 66 -2.87 2.16 -10.87
C THR A 66 -4.30 2.54 -10.51
N GLU A 67 -4.86 3.54 -11.17
CA GLU A 67 -6.31 3.78 -11.10
C GLU A 67 -7.06 2.62 -11.75
N GLU A 68 -8.30 2.39 -11.29
CA GLU A 68 -9.26 1.51 -11.97
C GLU A 68 -9.70 2.07 -13.32
#